data_AF-A0A0F9Q1G1-F1
#
_entry.id   AF-A0A0F9Q1G1-F1
#
_cell.length_a   1.000
_cell.length_b   1.000
_cell.length_c   1.000
_cell.angle_alpha   90.00
_cell.angle_beta   90.00
_cell.angle_gamma   90.00
#
_symmetry.space_group_name_H-M   'P 1'
#
loop_
_entity.id
_entity.type
_entity.pdbx_description
1 polymer ?
#
loop_
_entity_poly.entity_id
_entity_poly.type
_entity_poly.pdbx_seq_one_letter_code
_entity_poly.pdbx_strand_id
1 'polypeptide(L)'
;MVDTTVVVKEIQEKNKIIGRSEELRQIILGNTVGKNILLEGDVGTGKTTLAKAVSSYLTSNFYRVDCSEELLPHNLVGYFDPPLV
;
A
#
# COMPACT_ATOMS: atom_id res chain seq x y z
N MET A 1 -10.67 13.85 15.22
CA MET A 1 -9.82 12.65 15.36
C MET A 1 -10.50 11.55 14.56
N VAL A 2 -9.83 10.91 13.60
CA VAL A 2 -10.46 9.86 12.76
C VAL A 2 -10.80 8.67 13.67
N ASP A 3 -12.05 8.22 13.68
CA ASP A 3 -12.40 6.98 14.37
C ASP A 3 -11.92 5.78 13.55
N THR A 4 -10.68 5.36 13.84
CA THR A 4 -10.05 4.21 13.19
C THR A 4 -10.83 2.91 13.33
N THR A 5 -11.73 2.77 14.31
CA THR A 5 -12.46 1.51 14.54
C THR A 5 -13.46 1.25 13.42
N VAL A 6 -14.20 2.29 13.02
CA VAL A 6 -15.18 2.23 11.93
C VAL A 6 -14.46 1.97 10.61
N VAL A 7 -13.36 2.68 10.37
CA VAL A 7 -12.53 2.53 9.16
C VAL A 7 -11.98 1.11 9.02
N VAL A 8 -11.43 0.54 10.08
CA VAL A 8 -10.87 -0.82 10.05
C VAL A 8 -11.94 -1.84 9.70
N LYS A 9 -13.14 -1.74 10.29
CA LYS A 9 -14.27 -2.63 9.96
C LYS A 9 -14.70 -2.52 8.50
N GLU A 10 -14.82 -1.29 8.00
CA GLU A 10 -15.19 -1.07 6.60
C GLU A 10 -14.19 -1.71 5.63
N ILE A 11 -12.88 -1.54 5.89
CA ILE A 11 -11.81 -2.14 5.08
C ILE A 11 -11.89 -3.67 5.14
N GLN A 12 -12.11 -4.24 6.33
CA GLN A 12 -12.21 -5.68 6.54
C GLN A 12 -13.39 -6.29 5.78
N GLU A 13 -14.58 -5.71 5.91
CA GLU A 13 -15.81 -6.20 5.28
C GLU A 13 -15.71 -6.12 3.75
N LYS A 14 -15.30 -4.97 3.21
CA LYS A 14 -15.24 -4.74 1.76
C LYS A 14 -14.19 -5.62 1.06
N ASN A 15 -13.09 -5.92 1.74
CA ASN A 15 -11.96 -6.67 1.16
C ASN A 15 -11.85 -8.12 1.67
N LYS A 16 -12.82 -8.59 2.46
CA LYS A 16 -12.84 -9.94 3.06
C LYS A 16 -11.57 -10.26 3.86
N ILE A 17 -11.07 -9.28 4.62
CA ILE A 17 -9.89 -9.44 5.47
C ILE A 17 -10.33 -9.91 6.86
N ILE A 18 -9.78 -11.02 7.33
CA ILE A 18 -10.04 -11.57 8.67
C ILE A 18 -8.88 -11.18 9.59
N GLY A 19 -9.21 -10.54 10.72
CA GLY A 19 -8.21 -10.06 11.68
C GLY A 19 -7.41 -8.86 11.14
N ARG A 20 -6.17 -8.71 11.60
CA ARG A 20 -5.25 -7.62 11.19
C ARG A 20 -5.71 -6.20 11.55
N SER A 21 -6.53 -6.09 12.59
CA SER A 21 -7.11 -4.80 13.01
C SER A 21 -6.05 -3.79 13.42
N GLU A 22 -5.01 -4.23 14.15
CA GLU A 22 -3.94 -3.33 14.60
C GLU A 22 -3.05 -2.88 13.44
N GLU A 23 -2.70 -3.79 12.52
CA GLU A 23 -1.92 -3.44 11.32
C GLU A 23 -2.67 -2.41 10.47
N LEU A 24 -3.96 -2.62 10.20
CA LEU A 24 -4.81 -1.65 9.48
C LEU A 24 -4.87 -0.31 10.21
N ARG A 25 -5.04 -0.33 11.53
CA ARG A 25 -5.07 0.89 12.35
C ARG A 25 -3.77 1.68 12.23
N GLN A 26 -2.62 1.01 12.33
CA GLN A 26 -1.31 1.65 12.19
C GLN A 26 -1.09 2.22 10.79
N ILE A 27 -1.52 1.50 9.74
CA ILE A 27 -1.42 1.97 8.37
C ILE A 27 -2.24 3.26 8.19
N ILE A 28 -3.49 3.30 8.65
CA ILE A 28 -4.36 4.47 8.54
C ILE A 28 -3.80 5.66 9.32
N LEU A 29 -3.32 5.44 10.55
CA LEU A 29 -2.71 6.49 11.36
C LEU A 29 -1.45 7.04 10.69
N GLY A 30 -0.54 6.17 10.26
CA GLY A 30 0.70 6.54 9.56
C GLY A 30 0.43 7.35 8.28
N ASN A 31 -0.56 6.93 7.49
CA ASN A 31 -0.97 7.66 6.30
C ASN A 31 -1.55 9.05 6.65
N THR A 32 -2.37 9.14 7.70
CA THR A 32 -2.99 10.42 8.14
C THR A 32 -1.96 11.46 8.56
N VAL A 33 -0.78 11.04 9.04
CA VAL A 33 0.34 11.93 9.38
C VAL A 33 1.39 12.08 8.26
N GLY A 34 1.12 11.55 7.06
CA GLY A 34 2.00 11.65 5.91
C GLY A 34 3.31 10.87 6.04
N LYS A 35 3.31 9.76 6.79
CA LYS A 35 4.49 8.90 6.97
C LYS A 35 4.46 7.71 6.01
N ASN A 36 5.65 7.33 5.54
CA ASN A 36 5.84 6.09 4.79
C ASN A 36 5.67 4.88 5.72
N ILE A 37 5.13 3.79 5.18
CA ILE A 37 4.77 2.60 5.96
C ILE A 37 5.47 1.38 5.37
N LEU A 38 6.12 0.60 6.22
CA LEU A 38 6.75 -0.67 5.89
C LEU A 38 5.90 -1.81 6.46
N LEU A 39 5.54 -2.79 5.62
CA LEU A 39 4.83 -4.00 6.04
C LEU A 39 5.81 -5.17 6.12
N GLU A 40 6.05 -5.67 7.32
CA GLU A 40 6.97 -6.80 7.58
C GLU A 40 6.20 -8.08 7.92
N GLY A 41 6.80 -9.24 7.60
CA GLY A 41 6.29 -10.57 7.98
C GLY A 41 6.59 -11.62 6.93
N ASP A 42 6.18 -12.86 7.17
CA ASP A 42 6.47 -14.00 6.29
C ASP A 42 5.82 -13.90 4.90
N VAL A 43 6.38 -14.60 3.92
CA VAL A 43 5.83 -14.66 2.56
C VAL A 43 4.42 -15.28 2.58
N GLY A 44 3.52 -14.77 1.73
CA GLY A 44 2.16 -15.32 1.61
C GLY A 44 1.17 -14.87 2.69
N THR A 45 1.58 -14.04 3.66
CA THR A 45 0.72 -13.56 4.76
C THR A 45 -0.29 -12.46 4.36
N GLY A 46 -0.39 -12.09 3.08
CA GLY A 46 -1.39 -11.14 2.60
C GLY A 46 -1.01 -9.66 2.73
N LYS A 47 0.28 -9.33 2.91
CA LYS A 47 0.77 -7.93 2.93
C LYS A 47 0.32 -7.10 1.72
N THR A 48 0.44 -7.66 0.51
CA THR A 48 -0.01 -7.00 -0.72
C THR A 48 -1.53 -6.80 -0.75
N THR A 49 -2.29 -7.76 -0.20
CA THR A 49 -3.75 -7.64 -0.07
C THR A 49 -4.12 -6.49 0.86
N LEU A 50 -3.40 -6.36 1.98
CA LEU A 50 -3.58 -5.27 2.95
C LEU A 50 -3.32 -3.90 2.31
N ALA A 51 -2.21 -3.74 1.60
CA ALA A 51 -1.86 -2.50 0.91
C ALA A 51 -2.91 -2.11 -0.16
N LYS A 52 -3.39 -3.08 -0.94
CA LYS A 52 -4.46 -2.86 -1.93
C LYS A 52 -5.78 -2.44 -1.29
N ALA A 53 -6.15 -3.11 -0.18
CA ALA A 53 -7.39 -2.82 0.54
C ALA A 53 -7.40 -1.39 1.10
N VAL A 54 -6.28 -0.95 1.66
CA VAL A 54 -6.10 0.42 2.15
C VAL A 54 -6.13 1.43 1.00
N SER A 55 -5.43 1.18 -0.10
CA SER A 55 -5.47 2.07 -1.28
C SER A 55 -6.89 2.23 -1.83
N SER A 56 -7.65 1.13 -1.89
CA SER A 56 -9.05 1.12 -2.31
C SER A 56 -9.95 1.96 -1.39
N TYR A 57 -9.73 1.88 -0.08
CA TYR A 57 -10.45 2.70 0.90
C TYR A 57 -10.11 4.19 0.78
N LEU A 58 -8.83 4.52 0.58
CA LEU A 58 -8.38 5.90 0.41
C LEU A 58 -8.74 6.50 -0.96
N THR A 59 -9.35 5.70 -1.86
CA THR A 59 -9.62 6.10 -3.26
C THR A 59 -8.35 6.55 -3.97
N SER A 60 -7.22 5.92 -3.63
CA SER A 60 -5.89 6.21 -4.18
C SER A 60 -5.55 5.23 -5.30
N ASN A 61 -4.77 5.69 -6.28
CA ASN A 61 -4.17 4.82 -7.28
C ASN A 61 -3.19 3.85 -6.61
N PHE A 62 -3.25 2.58 -7.01
CA PHE A 62 -2.34 1.54 -6.53
C PHE A 62 -1.36 1.14 -7.62
N TYR A 63 -0.08 1.42 -7.41
CA TYR A 63 1.01 1.00 -8.29
C TYR A 63 1.86 -0.03 -7.57
N ARG A 64 2.03 -1.21 -8.16
CA ARG A 64 2.95 -2.23 -7.67
C ARG A 64 4.24 -2.14 -8.47
N VAL A 65 5.34 -2.01 -7.75
CA VAL A 65 6.68 -2.20 -8.31
C VAL A 65 7.29 -3.41 -7.62
N ASP A 66 7.69 -4.40 -8.40
CA ASP A 66 8.42 -5.55 -7.89
C ASP A 66 9.92 -5.23 -7.89
N CYS A 67 10.53 -5.29 -6.71
CA CYS A 67 11.97 -5.07 -6.54
C CYS A 67 12.72 -6.34 -6.97
N SER A 68 13.01 -6.45 -8.27
CA SER A 68 13.89 -7.49 -8.83
C SER A 68 15.30 -6.96 -9.04
N GLU A 69 16.22 -7.85 -9.41
CA GLU A 69 17.63 -7.48 -9.67
C GLU A 69 17.77 -6.58 -10.91
N GLU A 70 16.81 -6.62 -11.83
CA GLU A 70 16.76 -5.80 -13.04
C GLU A 70 16.12 -4.42 -12.82
N LEU A 71 15.54 -4.15 -11.63
CA LEU A 71 14.90 -2.88 -11.34
C LEU A 71 15.97 -1.78 -11.17
N LEU A 72 16.03 -0.86 -12.14
CA LEU A 72 16.95 0.27 -12.13
C LEU A 72 16.25 1.56 -11.66
N PRO A 73 16.99 2.54 -11.12
CA PRO A 73 16.39 3.81 -10.66
C PRO A 73 15.57 4.53 -11.72
N HIS A 74 15.99 4.48 -13.00
CA HIS A 74 15.28 5.13 -14.11
C HIS A 74 13.91 4.49 -14.41
N ASN A 75 13.67 3.24 -14.00
CA ASN A 75 12.34 2.63 -14.11
C ASN A 75 11.35 3.27 -13.12
N LEU A 76 11.84 3.87 -12.03
CA LEU A 76 11.03 4.54 -11.01
C LEU A 76 10.84 6.03 -11.32
N VAL A 77 11.91 6.72 -11.70
CA VAL A 77 11.88 8.18 -11.92
C VAL A 77 11.52 8.57 -13.36
N GLY A 78 11.58 7.62 -14.30
CA GLY A 78 11.45 7.86 -15.73
C GLY A 78 12.79 8.09 -16.42
N TYR A 79 12.81 7.98 -17.74
CA TYR A 79 13.95 8.34 -18.58
C TYR A 79 13.47 9.05 -19.84
N PHE A 80 14.35 9.85 -20.44
CA PHE A 80 14.10 10.52 -21.70
C PHE A 80 14.82 9.78 -22.82
N ASP A 81 14.07 9.36 -23.85
CA ASP A 81 14.59 8.71 -25.05
C ASP A 81 14.47 9.67 -26.24
N PRO A 82 15.50 10.48 -26.55
CA PRO A 82 15.43 11.39 -27.68
C PRO A 82 15.43 10.61 -29.00
N PRO A 83 14.66 11.07 -30.01
CA PRO A 83 14.76 10.50 -31.35
C PRO A 83 16.18 10.65 -31.90
N LEU A 84 16.68 9.61 -32.55
CA LEU A 84 17.91 9.62 -33.34
C LEU A 84 17.64 10.43 -34.61
N VAL A 85 17.80 11.76 -34.53
CA VAL A 85 17.82 12.67 -35.69
C VAL A 85 19.26 13.07 -35.99
#